data_AF-D3Q8J9-F1
#
_entry.id   AF-D3Q8J9-F1
#
_cell.length_a   1.000
_cell.length_b   1.000
_cell.length_c   1.000
_cell.angle_alpha   90.00
_cell.angle_beta   90.00
_cell.angle_gamma   90.00
#
_symmetry.space_group_name_H-M   'P 1'
#
loop_
_entity.id
_entity.type
_entity.pdbx_description
1 polymer ?
#
loop_
_entity_poly.entity_id
_entity_poly.type
_entity_poly.pdbx_seq_one_letter_code
_entity_poly.pdbx_strand_id
1 'polypeptide(L)'
;MTESKFLMDDVRGFRHAEDLIRQVVDELRPRFHVKPGLRNSMPELDEDEELNEADENRDVQRMTNVEVTYSLEPGTTEPAPDNASVFGQVETLWQRRGYDTLIRVVDPPPRRLCVRDPRDGFTISINEGQAGNLWLTAASGPVVYTQATPPPPGIF
;
A
#
# COMPACT_ATOMS: atom_id res chain seq x y z
N MET A 1 -9.80 13.77 29.63
CA MET A 1 -8.55 14.08 28.91
C MET A 1 -8.49 13.15 27.73
N THR A 2 -8.96 13.61 26.57
CA THR A 2 -9.02 12.81 25.36
C THR A 2 -7.61 12.75 24.80
N GLU A 3 -6.99 11.57 24.80
CA GLU A 3 -5.70 11.35 24.17
C GLU A 3 -5.80 11.85 22.73
N SER A 4 -4.98 12.84 22.38
CA SER A 4 -4.70 13.14 20.99
C SER A 4 -3.97 11.93 20.42
N LYS A 5 -4.74 10.95 19.94
CA LYS A 5 -4.26 10.00 18.94
C LYS A 5 -3.78 10.89 17.80
N PHE A 6 -2.46 11.03 17.66
CA PHE A 6 -1.84 11.76 16.56
C PHE A 6 -2.50 11.27 15.27
N LEU A 7 -3.40 12.08 14.70
CA LEU A 7 -4.02 11.74 13.42
C LEU A 7 -2.88 11.67 12.41
N MET A 8 -2.74 10.53 11.74
CA MET A 8 -1.72 10.39 10.71
C MET A 8 -2.05 11.33 9.55
N ASP A 9 -1.03 12.02 9.06
CA ASP A 9 -1.10 12.82 7.85
C ASP A 9 -0.68 11.99 6.62
N ASP A 10 -1.09 12.42 5.43
CA ASP A 10 -0.78 11.77 4.16
C ASP A 10 0.73 11.60 3.91
N VAL A 11 1.57 12.58 4.27
CA VAL A 11 3.04 12.49 4.13
C VAL A 11 3.61 11.34 4.96
N ARG A 12 3.19 11.19 6.22
CA ARG A 12 3.54 10.05 7.08
C ARG A 12 2.95 8.76 6.55
N GLY A 13 1.73 8.80 6.02
CA GLY A 13 1.07 7.68 5.36
C GLY A 13 1.89 7.14 4.19
N PHE A 14 2.42 8.01 3.32
CA PHE A 14 3.28 7.61 2.20
C PHE A 14 4.56 6.92 2.66
N ARG A 15 5.23 7.47 3.67
CA ARG A 15 6.45 6.87 4.24
C ARG A 15 6.17 5.51 4.88
N HIS A 16 5.06 5.42 5.62
CA HIS A 16 4.67 4.17 6.27
C HIS A 16 4.29 3.09 5.24
N ALA A 17 3.53 3.45 4.20
CA ALA A 17 3.22 2.56 3.08
C ALA A 17 4.50 2.02 2.43
N GLU A 18 5.50 2.88 2.20
CA GLU A 18 6.80 2.45 1.69
C GLU A 18 7.53 1.51 2.64
N ASP A 19 7.54 1.80 3.94
CA ASP A 19 8.20 0.93 4.92
C ASP A 19 7.56 -0.46 4.98
N LEU A 20 6.24 -0.56 4.81
CA LEU A 20 5.52 -1.84 4.71
C LEU A 20 5.90 -2.60 3.43
N ILE A 21 6.01 -1.91 2.29
CA ILE A 21 6.44 -2.52 1.03
C ILE A 21 7.91 -2.93 1.10
N ARG A 22 8.79 -2.12 1.70
CA ARG A 22 10.22 -2.41 1.86
C ARG A 22 10.43 -3.71 2.64
N GLN A 23 9.64 -3.97 3.68
CA GLN A 23 9.70 -5.23 4.43
C GLN A 23 9.44 -6.45 3.55
N VAL A 24 8.50 -6.36 2.61
CA VAL A 24 8.21 -7.46 1.68
C VAL A 24 9.32 -7.60 0.65
N VAL A 25 9.79 -6.48 0.09
CA VAL A 25 10.91 -6.47 -0.86
C VAL A 25 12.17 -7.07 -0.26
N ASP A 26 12.49 -6.75 1.00
CA ASP A 26 13.67 -7.28 1.69
C ASP A 26 13.59 -8.80 1.92
N GLU A 27 12.40 -9.35 2.16
CA GLU A 27 12.19 -10.80 2.24
C GLU A 27 12.36 -11.50 0.87
N LEU A 28 11.97 -10.82 -0.22
CA LEU A 28 12.02 -11.37 -1.58
C LEU A 28 13.37 -11.20 -2.30
N ARG A 29 14.27 -10.37 -1.77
CA ARG A 29 15.59 -10.11 -2.37
C ARG A 29 16.45 -11.39 -2.39
N PRO A 30 17.30 -11.59 -3.42
CA PRO A 30 17.67 -10.65 -4.50
C PRO A 30 16.88 -10.79 -5.82
N ARG A 31 15.79 -11.56 -5.87
CA ARG A 31 15.21 -12.05 -7.15
C ARG A 31 14.55 -10.99 -8.06
N PHE A 32 14.29 -9.80 -7.54
CA PHE A 32 13.47 -8.80 -8.22
C PHE A 32 14.15 -7.44 -8.33
N HIS A 33 14.00 -6.83 -9.51
CA HIS A 33 14.14 -5.40 -9.71
C HIS A 33 12.80 -4.76 -9.36
N VAL A 34 12.83 -3.67 -8.62
CA VAL A 34 11.60 -3.04 -8.14
C VAL A 34 11.48 -1.66 -8.75
N LYS A 35 10.33 -1.38 -9.36
CA LYS A 35 10.05 -0.10 -10.01
C LYS A 35 8.88 0.61 -9.32
N PRO A 36 8.99 1.92 -9.05
CA PRO A 36 7.86 2.68 -8.50
C PRO A 36 6.68 2.67 -9.49
N GLY A 37 5.50 2.45 -8.97
CA GLY A 37 4.22 2.55 -9.69
C GLY A 37 3.42 3.76 -9.23
N LEU A 38 2.11 3.58 -9.10
CA LEU A 38 1.19 4.63 -8.64
C LEU A 38 1.53 5.09 -7.22
N ARG A 39 1.47 6.41 -7.00
CA ARG A 39 1.52 7.05 -5.69
C ARG A 39 0.42 8.09 -5.68
N ASN A 40 -0.62 7.86 -4.89
CA ASN A 40 -1.79 8.72 -4.91
C ASN A 40 -2.29 8.99 -3.50
N SER A 41 -2.88 10.18 -3.34
CA SER A 41 -3.73 10.54 -2.22
C SER A 41 -5.00 11.10 -2.82
N MET A 42 -6.09 10.31 -2.79
CA MET A 42 -7.37 10.77 -3.31
C MET A 42 -8.16 11.34 -2.13
N PRO A 43 -8.50 12.65 -2.12
CA PRO A 43 -9.37 13.18 -1.09
C PRO A 43 -10.71 12.43 -1.14
N GLU A 44 -11.23 12.03 0.02
CA GLU A 44 -12.62 11.60 0.11
C GLU A 44 -13.45 12.87 -0.14
N LEU A 45 -14.08 12.97 -1.32
CA LEU A 45 -15.11 13.97 -1.55
C LEU A 45 -16.37 13.41 -0.91
N ASP A 46 -16.81 14.01 0.19
CA ASP A 46 -18.17 13.75 0.67
C ASP A 46 -19.14 14.21 -0.44
N GLU A 47 -20.05 13.32 -0.88
CA GLU A 47 -21.04 13.63 -1.91
C GLU A 47 -21.92 14.85 -1.54
N ASP A 48 -21.99 15.19 -0.25
CA ASP A 48 -22.69 16.37 0.29
C ASP A 48 -21.83 17.66 0.33
N GLU A 49 -20.49 17.57 0.18
CA GLU A 49 -19.59 18.73 0.15
C GLU A 49 -19.52 19.41 -1.23
N GLU A 50 -19.78 18.69 -2.33
CA GLU A 50 -19.84 19.29 -3.68
C GLU A 50 -20.97 20.34 -3.82
N LEU A 51 -21.98 20.31 -2.93
CA LEU A 51 -23.12 21.23 -2.97
C LEU A 51 -22.94 22.50 -2.11
N ASN A 52 -21.86 22.61 -1.33
CA ASN A 52 -21.65 23.69 -0.37
C ASN A 52 -20.38 24.52 -0.62
N GLU A 53 -19.97 24.70 -1.89
CA GLU A 53 -18.86 25.59 -2.31
C GLU A 53 -19.04 27.08 -1.91
N ALA A 54 -20.10 27.45 -1.19
CA ALA A 54 -20.40 28.81 -0.77
C ALA A 54 -19.95 29.18 0.66
N ASP A 55 -19.35 28.26 1.44
CA ASP A 55 -18.94 28.51 2.83
C ASP A 55 -17.40 28.56 2.96
N GLU A 56 -16.77 29.64 2.45
CA GLU A 56 -15.31 29.88 2.41
C GLU A 56 -14.62 29.96 3.80
N ASN A 57 -15.32 29.71 4.91
CA ASN A 57 -14.83 29.93 6.27
C ASN A 57 -14.87 28.69 7.20
N ARG A 58 -15.05 27.48 6.66
CA ARG A 58 -14.84 26.26 7.46
C ARG A 58 -13.44 25.70 7.20
N ASP A 59 -12.59 25.72 8.23
CA ASP A 59 -11.40 24.86 8.31
C ASP A 59 -11.85 23.38 8.41
N VAL A 60 -12.44 22.84 7.35
CA VAL A 60 -12.76 21.41 7.28
C VAL A 60 -11.44 20.68 7.01
N GLN A 61 -10.98 19.93 8.00
CA GLN A 61 -9.84 19.04 7.84
C GLN A 61 -10.23 17.93 6.86
N ARG A 62 -9.81 18.08 5.60
CA ARG A 62 -10.07 17.09 4.55
C ARG A 62 -9.34 15.78 4.86
N MET A 63 -10.04 14.68 4.65
CA MET A 63 -9.49 13.33 4.81
C MET A 63 -9.17 12.74 3.43
N THR A 64 -8.18 11.87 3.36
CA THR A 64 -7.75 11.18 2.14
C THR A 64 -7.27 9.77 2.47
N ASN A 65 -7.12 8.92 1.47
CA ASN A 65 -6.40 7.65 1.58
C ASN A 65 -5.10 7.74 0.79
N VAL A 66 -4.02 7.24 1.36
CA VAL A 66 -2.75 7.09 0.68
C VAL A 66 -2.68 5.71 0.04
N GLU A 67 -2.23 5.65 -1.20
CA GLU A 67 -1.88 4.42 -1.89
C GLU A 67 -0.47 4.53 -2.49
N VAL A 68 0.35 3.51 -2.25
CA VAL A 68 1.68 3.34 -2.85
C VAL A 68 1.77 1.98 -3.50
N THR A 69 2.20 1.96 -4.76
CA THR A 69 2.39 0.73 -5.54
C THR A 69 3.82 0.63 -6.07
N TYR A 70 4.37 -0.59 -6.08
CA TYR A 70 5.63 -0.95 -6.73
C TYR A 70 5.46 -2.20 -7.57
N SER A 71 6.02 -2.20 -8.79
CA SER A 71 6.12 -3.38 -9.65
C SER A 71 7.36 -4.20 -9.29
N LEU A 72 7.23 -5.52 -9.23
CA LEU A 72 8.35 -6.45 -9.06
C LEU A 72 8.63 -7.11 -10.42
N GLU A 73 9.78 -6.80 -11.00
CA GLU A 73 10.25 -7.36 -12.26
C GLU A 73 11.36 -8.39 -12.01
N PRO A 74 11.35 -9.55 -12.68
CA PRO A 74 12.45 -10.51 -12.59
C PRO A 74 13.79 -9.87 -12.99
N GLY A 75 14.89 -10.26 -12.35
CA GLY A 75 16.22 -9.89 -12.84
C GLY A 75 16.49 -10.43 -14.25
N THR A 76 17.17 -9.65 -15.09
CA THR A 76 17.45 -10.01 -16.50
C THR A 76 18.33 -11.25 -16.68
N THR A 77 19.01 -11.69 -15.63
CA THR A 77 19.88 -12.87 -15.62
C THR A 77 19.29 -14.04 -14.83
N GLU A 78 18.13 -13.86 -14.19
CA GLU A 78 17.48 -14.90 -13.40
C GLU A 78 16.34 -15.57 -14.20
N PRO A 79 16.13 -16.89 -14.04
CA PRO A 79 14.92 -17.51 -14.54
C PRO A 79 13.68 -16.83 -13.92
N ALA A 80 12.59 -16.77 -14.69
CA ALA A 80 11.34 -16.19 -14.19
C ALA A 80 10.97 -16.85 -12.84
N PRO A 81 10.67 -16.06 -11.80
CA PRO A 81 10.40 -16.57 -10.47
C PRO A 81 9.13 -17.43 -10.49
N ASP A 82 9.14 -18.51 -9.72
CA ASP A 82 7.92 -19.25 -9.43
C ASP A 82 7.02 -18.39 -8.54
N ASN A 83 6.01 -17.77 -9.15
CA ASN A 83 5.06 -16.90 -8.47
C ASN A 83 4.33 -17.63 -7.33
N ALA A 84 4.08 -18.94 -7.42
CA ALA A 84 3.47 -19.69 -6.32
C ALA A 84 4.39 -19.68 -5.07
N SER A 85 5.70 -19.90 -5.27
CA SER A 85 6.70 -19.80 -4.20
C SER A 85 6.78 -18.38 -3.62
N VAL A 86 6.73 -17.34 -4.46
CA VAL A 86 6.74 -15.94 -4.01
C VAL A 86 5.56 -15.65 -3.09
N PHE A 87 4.34 -16.03 -3.50
CA PHE A 87 3.15 -15.85 -2.67
C PHE A 87 3.24 -16.61 -1.34
N GLY A 88 3.79 -17.83 -1.34
CA GLY A 88 4.00 -18.60 -0.11
C GLY A 88 4.99 -17.95 0.86
N GLN A 89 6.07 -17.34 0.33
CA GLN A 89 7.04 -16.59 1.14
C GLN A 89 6.40 -15.35 1.78
N VAL A 90 5.67 -14.56 0.98
CA VAL A 90 4.97 -13.36 1.46
C VAL A 90 3.89 -13.71 2.49
N GLU A 91 3.11 -14.77 2.25
CA GLU A 91 2.12 -15.28 3.21
C GLU A 91 2.78 -15.64 4.54
N THR A 92 3.90 -16.37 4.51
CA THR A 92 4.64 -16.74 5.72
C THR A 92 5.16 -15.50 6.46
N LEU A 93 5.70 -14.51 5.75
CA LEU A 93 6.14 -13.24 6.34
C LEU A 93 5.00 -12.55 7.09
N TRP A 94 3.84 -12.41 6.45
CA TRP A 94 2.69 -11.72 7.03
C TRP A 94 2.07 -12.49 8.21
N GLN A 95 2.02 -13.83 8.15
CA GLN A 95 1.63 -14.65 9.29
C GLN A 95 2.58 -14.47 10.49
N ARG A 96 3.90 -14.47 10.27
CA ARG A 96 4.90 -14.23 11.33
C ARG A 96 4.76 -12.84 11.97
N ARG A 97 4.29 -11.85 11.21
CA ARG A 97 4.05 -10.48 11.71
C ARG A 97 2.66 -10.28 12.32
N GLY A 98 1.81 -11.31 12.28
CA GLY A 98 0.47 -11.27 12.87
C GLY A 98 -0.51 -10.38 12.09
N TYR A 99 -0.36 -10.27 10.77
CA TYR A 99 -1.30 -9.54 9.94
C TYR A 99 -2.59 -10.33 9.70
N ASP A 100 -3.72 -9.63 9.62
CA ASP A 100 -5.03 -10.23 9.35
C ASP A 100 -5.16 -10.50 7.85
N THR A 101 -5.40 -11.76 7.43
CA THR A 101 -5.67 -12.06 6.02
C THR A 101 -7.06 -11.58 5.62
N LEU A 102 -7.14 -10.70 4.61
CA LEU A 102 -8.39 -10.21 4.03
C LEU A 102 -8.78 -10.98 2.77
N ILE A 103 -7.82 -11.19 1.86
CA ILE A 103 -8.03 -11.87 0.57
C ILE A 103 -6.91 -12.87 0.38
N ARG A 104 -7.28 -14.11 0.03
CA ARG A 104 -6.33 -15.18 -0.29
C ARG A 104 -6.80 -15.95 -1.53
N VAL A 105 -6.24 -15.61 -2.67
CA VAL A 105 -6.44 -16.29 -3.96
C VAL A 105 -5.06 -16.65 -4.49
N VAL A 106 -4.59 -17.87 -4.20
CA VAL A 106 -3.22 -18.29 -4.55
C VAL A 106 -3.16 -19.33 -5.66
N ASP A 107 -4.28 -19.95 -6.04
CA ASP A 107 -4.38 -20.82 -7.22
C ASP A 107 -5.84 -20.90 -7.72
N PRO A 108 -6.07 -21.09 -9.04
CA PRO A 108 -5.11 -20.91 -10.14
C PRO A 108 -4.76 -19.41 -10.34
N PRO A 109 -3.76 -19.06 -11.17
CA PRO A 109 -3.52 -17.67 -11.54
C PRO A 109 -4.74 -17.03 -12.23
N PRO A 110 -4.96 -15.71 -12.11
CA PRO A 110 -4.13 -14.72 -11.41
C PRO A 110 -4.25 -14.80 -9.89
N ARG A 111 -3.12 -14.60 -9.20
CA ARG A 111 -3.01 -14.66 -7.74
C ARG A 111 -3.15 -13.29 -7.08
N ARG A 112 -3.71 -13.29 -5.88
CA ARG A 112 -3.86 -12.12 -5.01
C ARG A 112 -3.81 -12.53 -3.54
N LEU A 113 -2.96 -11.88 -2.78
CA LEU A 113 -2.91 -11.98 -1.33
C LEU A 113 -2.99 -10.57 -0.76
N CYS A 114 -3.97 -10.33 0.12
CA CYS A 114 -4.19 -9.04 0.77
C CYS A 114 -4.32 -9.27 2.27
N VAL A 115 -3.63 -8.46 3.05
CA VAL A 115 -3.64 -8.49 4.50
C VAL A 115 -3.87 -7.09 5.05
N ARG A 116 -4.29 -7.01 6.31
CA ARG A 116 -4.40 -5.79 7.09
C ARG A 116 -3.46 -5.85 8.28
N ASP A 117 -2.70 -4.79 8.48
CA ASP A 117 -1.92 -4.59 9.69
C ASP A 117 -2.87 -4.21 10.85
N PRO A 118 -2.97 -5.02 11.92
CA PRO A 118 -3.88 -4.73 13.02
C PRO A 118 -3.46 -3.52 13.87
N ARG A 119 -2.24 -2.98 13.68
CA ARG A 119 -1.69 -1.88 14.49
C ARG A 119 -2.22 -0.51 14.04
N ASP A 120 -2.37 -0.33 12.75
CA ASP A 120 -2.73 0.95 12.12
C ASP A 120 -3.81 0.83 11.04
N GLY A 121 -4.22 -0.40 10.69
CA GLY A 121 -5.26 -0.66 9.71
C GLY A 121 -4.79 -0.57 8.26
N PHE A 122 -3.49 -0.41 7.98
CA PHE A 122 -2.99 -0.42 6.61
C PHE A 122 -3.28 -1.75 5.94
N THR A 123 -3.66 -1.69 4.67
CA THR A 123 -3.79 -2.87 3.83
C THR A 123 -2.55 -3.01 2.95
N ILE A 124 -2.08 -4.23 2.79
CA ILE A 124 -0.91 -4.56 1.97
C ILE A 124 -1.31 -5.73 1.09
N SER A 125 -1.01 -5.65 -0.20
CA SER A 125 -1.30 -6.72 -1.13
C SER A 125 -0.16 -6.99 -2.09
N ILE A 126 -0.03 -8.27 -2.46
CA ILE A 126 0.74 -8.72 -3.61
C ILE A 126 -0.25 -9.31 -4.62
N ASN A 127 -0.10 -8.92 -5.88
CA ASN A 127 -1.00 -9.29 -6.96
C ASN A 127 -0.18 -9.78 -8.15
N GLU A 128 -0.72 -10.75 -8.88
CA GLU A 128 -0.20 -11.28 -10.12
C GLU A 128 -1.14 -10.91 -11.27
N GLY A 129 -0.59 -10.30 -12.31
CA GLY A 129 -1.31 -9.98 -13.54
C GLY A 129 -1.40 -11.16 -14.50
N GLN A 130 -2.15 -10.99 -15.59
CA GLN A 130 -2.34 -12.05 -16.59
C GLN A 130 -1.03 -12.48 -17.27
N ALA A 131 -0.04 -11.59 -17.35
CA ALA A 131 1.29 -11.88 -17.91
C ALA A 131 2.28 -12.43 -16.86
N GLY A 132 1.83 -12.75 -15.64
CA GLY A 132 2.68 -13.20 -14.54
C GLY A 132 3.48 -12.08 -13.87
N ASN A 133 3.25 -10.81 -14.23
CA ASN A 133 3.88 -9.66 -13.61
C ASN A 133 3.34 -9.45 -12.19
N LEU A 134 4.22 -9.07 -11.26
CA LEU A 134 3.87 -8.88 -9.85
C LEU A 134 3.88 -7.41 -9.47
N TRP A 135 2.99 -7.01 -8.57
CA TRP A 135 3.06 -5.71 -7.91
C TRP A 135 2.63 -5.79 -6.45
N LEU A 136 3.24 -4.91 -5.64
CA LEU A 136 2.92 -4.68 -4.25
C LEU A 136 2.20 -3.35 -4.11
N THR A 137 1.11 -3.34 -3.34
CA THR A 137 0.36 -2.12 -3.02
C THR A 137 0.18 -2.05 -1.52
N ALA A 138 0.45 -0.89 -0.92
CA ALA A 138 0.10 -0.57 0.46
C ALA A 138 -0.83 0.65 0.48
N ALA A 139 -1.93 0.54 1.20
CA ALA A 139 -2.95 1.59 1.28
C ALA A 139 -3.43 1.84 2.71
N SER A 140 -3.65 3.11 3.03
CA SER A 140 -4.10 3.56 4.35
C SER A 140 -5.62 3.56 4.48
N GLY A 141 -6.11 3.51 5.72
CA GLY A 141 -7.42 4.11 6.04
C GLY A 141 -7.40 5.64 5.89
N PRO A 142 -8.49 6.34 6.25
CA PRO A 142 -8.53 7.80 6.17
C PRO A 142 -7.42 8.47 7.01
N VAL A 143 -6.68 9.38 6.38
CA VAL A 143 -5.60 10.20 6.98
C VAL A 143 -5.85 11.68 6.68
N VAL A 144 -5.20 12.57 7.44
CA VAL A 144 -5.28 14.02 7.20
C VAL A 144 -4.63 14.39 5.88
N TYR A 145 -5.37 15.06 5.01
CA TYR A 145 -4.84 15.61 3.77
C TYR A 145 -4.08 16.91 4.04
N THR A 146 -2.79 16.94 3.69
CA THR A 146 -1.91 18.11 3.93
C THR A 146 -1.71 18.98 2.70
N GLN A 147 -2.18 18.55 1.53
CA GLN A 147 -1.91 19.17 0.23
C GLN A 147 -0.42 19.19 -0.16
N ALA A 148 0.46 18.57 0.63
CA ALA A 148 1.86 18.47 0.30
C ALA A 148 2.06 17.52 -0.89
N THR A 149 3.06 17.81 -1.72
CA THR A 149 3.49 16.86 -2.74
C THR A 149 3.94 15.56 -2.08
N PRO A 150 3.47 14.38 -2.55
CA PRO A 150 3.92 13.10 -2.01
C PRO A 150 5.46 13.01 -2.00
N PRO A 151 6.07 12.45 -0.95
CA PRO A 151 7.52 12.26 -0.93
C PRO A 151 7.96 11.40 -2.12
N PRO A 152 9.17 11.60 -2.67
CA PRO A 152 9.67 10.75 -3.74
C PRO A 152 9.81 9.29 -3.27
N PRO A 153 9.74 8.32 -4.18
CA PRO A 153 10.00 6.91 -3.88
C PRO A 153 11.35 6.73 -3.16
N GLY A 154 11.38 6.05 -2.00
CA GLY A 154 12.58 5.90 -1.17
C GLY A 154 13.06 4.47 -0.91
N ILE A 155 12.56 3.47 -1.65
CA ILE A 155 12.95 2.05 -1.45
C ILE A 155 14.24 1.69 -2.25
N PHE A 156 14.76 2.59 -3.10
CA PHE A 156 15.94 2.38 -3.96
C PHE A 156 16.86 3.59 -4.02
#